data_AF-A0A9X1IJT8-F1
#
_entry.id   AF-A0A9X1IJT8-F1
#
_cell.length_a   1.000
_cell.length_b   1.000
_cell.length_c   1.000
_cell.angle_alpha   90.00
_cell.angle_beta   90.00
_cell.angle_gamma   90.00
#
_symmetry.space_group_name_H-M   'P 1'
#
loop_
_entity.id
_entity.type
_entity.pdbx_description
1 polymer ?
#
loop_
_entity_poly.entity_id
_entity_poly.type
_entity_poly.pdbx_seq_one_letter_code
_entity_poly.pdbx_strand_id
1 'polypeptide(L)'
;MEDENSPALRVGVDFRGTPNATEPVLEHIKPGGKRAPLLRYIRINLPRATRWLLVALIALVGVASAAVALSQRDIFPLAITALWSLVGLTVVFVIIGLTTHARIWTWGLLITLFSLLIYLGGLLGNAPYVWNGASVAEAAIWNLTLFASVVYSLLYWALRYGMIVASPDQQNFTD
;
A
#
# COMPACT_ATOMS: atom_id res chain seq x y z
N MET A 1 -46.50 -18.13 -26.72
CA MET A 1 -45.71 -19.27 -27.25
C MET A 1 -44.28 -18.78 -27.31
N GLU A 2 -43.55 -18.97 -26.22
CA GLU A 2 -42.19 -18.43 -26.05
C GLU A 2 -41.16 -19.42 -26.63
N ASP A 3 -40.14 -18.84 -27.25
CA ASP A 3 -39.13 -19.50 -28.07
C ASP A 3 -38.29 -20.51 -27.26
N GLU A 4 -38.49 -21.79 -27.55
CA GLU A 4 -37.73 -22.92 -26.98
C GLU A 4 -36.22 -22.87 -27.34
N ASN A 5 -35.80 -21.97 -28.23
CA ASN A 5 -34.40 -21.80 -28.61
C ASN A 5 -33.65 -20.68 -27.90
N SER A 6 -34.19 -20.11 -26.81
CA SER A 6 -33.44 -19.14 -26.02
C SER A 6 -32.08 -19.71 -25.55
N PRO A 7 -30.94 -19.05 -25.87
CA PRO A 7 -29.61 -19.49 -25.47
C PRO A 7 -29.47 -19.68 -23.96
N ALA A 8 -30.24 -18.94 -23.16
CA ALA A 8 -30.21 -18.99 -21.71
C ALA A 8 -30.73 -20.34 -21.13
N LEU A 9 -31.74 -20.95 -21.76
CA LEU A 9 -32.29 -22.24 -21.34
C LEU A 9 -31.31 -23.40 -21.62
N ARG A 10 -30.53 -23.32 -22.71
CA ARG A 10 -29.55 -24.34 -23.08
C ARG A 10 -28.34 -24.41 -22.13
N VAL A 11 -28.09 -23.36 -21.35
CA VAL A 11 -27.00 -23.29 -20.37
C VAL A 11 -27.47 -23.71 -18.97
N GLY A 12 -28.73 -24.13 -18.81
CA GLY A 12 -29.25 -24.68 -17.55
C GLY A 12 -29.50 -23.63 -16.47
N VAL A 13 -29.56 -22.35 -16.84
CA VAL A 13 -29.88 -21.27 -15.90
C VAL A 13 -31.38 -20.98 -15.99
N ASP A 14 -32.15 -21.68 -15.17
CA ASP A 14 -33.58 -21.35 -15.01
C ASP A 14 -33.70 -20.12 -14.11
N PHE A 15 -33.99 -18.97 -14.71
CA PHE A 15 -34.19 -17.71 -13.99
C PHE A 15 -35.61 -17.57 -13.43
N ARG A 16 -36.48 -18.58 -13.58
CA ARG A 16 -37.86 -18.53 -13.07
C ARG A 16 -37.86 -18.42 -11.54
N GLY A 17 -38.31 -17.27 -11.04
CA GLY A 17 -38.61 -17.06 -9.62
C GLY A 17 -37.61 -16.24 -8.80
N THR A 18 -36.56 -15.67 -9.42
CA THR A 18 -35.70 -14.69 -8.72
C THR A 18 -36.10 -13.26 -9.08
N PRO A 19 -36.11 -12.31 -8.12
CA PRO A 19 -36.50 -10.92 -8.38
C PRO A 19 -35.60 -10.18 -9.39
N ASN A 20 -34.47 -10.77 -9.78
CA ASN A 20 -33.51 -10.22 -10.74
C ASN A 20 -33.65 -10.82 -12.16
N ALA A 21 -34.69 -11.62 -12.44
CA ALA A 21 -34.82 -12.33 -13.71
C ALA A 21 -35.12 -11.43 -14.93
N THR A 22 -35.48 -10.16 -14.71
CA THR A 22 -35.87 -9.22 -15.77
C THR A 22 -34.92 -8.04 -15.96
N GLU A 23 -33.91 -7.89 -15.11
CA GLU A 23 -32.96 -6.79 -15.25
C GLU A 23 -31.79 -7.21 -16.13
N PRO A 24 -31.51 -6.49 -17.23
CA PRO A 24 -30.31 -6.74 -18.02
C PRO A 24 -29.10 -6.47 -17.12
N VAL A 25 -28.30 -7.50 -16.87
CA VAL A 25 -27.00 -7.38 -16.20
C VAL A 25 -26.04 -6.67 -17.17
N LEU A 26 -26.16 -5.34 -17.25
CA LEU A 26 -25.39 -4.50 -18.17
C LEU A 26 -23.94 -4.29 -17.70
N GLU A 27 -23.65 -4.56 -16.44
CA GLU A 27 -22.33 -4.35 -15.85
C GLU A 27 -21.66 -5.68 -15.58
N HIS A 28 -20.72 -6.06 -16.47
CA HIS A 28 -19.86 -7.21 -16.25
C HIS A 28 -18.96 -6.94 -15.04
N ILE A 29 -19.37 -7.43 -13.86
CA ILE A 29 -18.54 -7.44 -12.67
C ILE A 29 -17.34 -8.32 -12.98
N LYS A 30 -16.14 -7.71 -13.08
CA LYS A 30 -14.91 -8.45 -13.32
C LYS A 30 -14.77 -9.55 -12.26
N PRO A 31 -14.52 -10.81 -12.66
CA PRO A 31 -14.31 -11.88 -11.72
C PRO A 31 -13.18 -11.51 -10.75
N GLY A 32 -13.41 -11.76 -9.46
CA GLY A 32 -12.41 -11.54 -8.42
C GLY A 32 -11.11 -12.29 -8.68
N GLY A 33 -10.03 -11.82 -8.05
CA GLY A 33 -8.76 -12.56 -8.07
C GLY A 33 -8.89 -13.94 -7.40
N LYS A 34 -8.07 -14.90 -7.82
CA LYS A 34 -7.95 -16.19 -7.12
C LYS A 34 -7.57 -15.95 -5.66
N ARG A 35 -8.33 -16.55 -4.74
CA ARG A 35 -8.07 -16.50 -3.30
C ARG A 35 -6.69 -17.07 -2.97
N ALA A 36 -6.01 -16.47 -2.01
CA ALA A 36 -4.72 -16.95 -1.55
C ALA A 36 -4.85 -18.35 -0.91
N PRO A 37 -3.91 -19.28 -1.21
CA PRO A 37 -3.98 -20.66 -0.72
C PRO A 37 -3.62 -20.81 0.76
N LEU A 38 -2.89 -19.85 1.35
CA LEU A 38 -2.52 -19.84 2.77
C LEU A 38 -3.18 -18.65 3.47
N LEU A 39 -3.52 -18.81 4.76
CA LEU A 39 -4.10 -17.77 5.62
C LEU A 39 -5.45 -17.18 5.13
N ARG A 40 -6.23 -17.94 4.33
CA ARG A 40 -7.54 -17.56 3.77
C ARG A 40 -8.55 -17.01 4.79
N TYR A 41 -8.42 -17.38 6.07
CA TYR A 41 -9.35 -17.01 7.14
C TYR A 41 -8.94 -15.76 7.94
N ILE A 42 -7.69 -15.28 7.81
CA ILE A 42 -7.25 -14.06 8.49
C ILE A 42 -7.53 -12.88 7.55
N ARG A 43 -8.71 -12.29 7.69
CA ARG A 43 -9.12 -11.10 6.93
C ARG A 43 -9.44 -9.95 7.86
N ILE A 44 -8.58 -8.93 7.87
CA ILE A 44 -8.86 -7.68 8.60
C ILE A 44 -9.60 -6.74 7.65
N ASN A 45 -10.93 -6.67 7.81
CA ASN A 45 -11.80 -5.90 6.92
C ASN A 45 -12.07 -4.48 7.45
N LEU A 46 -10.99 -3.69 7.60
CA LEU A 46 -11.07 -2.30 8.04
C LEU A 46 -10.53 -1.34 6.96
N PRO A 47 -11.20 -1.24 5.80
CA PRO A 47 -10.65 -0.60 4.60
C PRO A 47 -10.26 0.87 4.79
N ARG A 48 -11.03 1.62 5.60
CA ARG A 48 -10.70 3.01 5.94
C ARG A 48 -9.50 3.07 6.89
N ALA A 49 -9.47 2.26 7.94
CA ALA A 49 -8.37 2.26 8.90
C ALA A 49 -7.05 1.84 8.24
N THR A 50 -7.06 0.81 7.41
CA THR A 50 -5.88 0.36 6.66
C THR A 50 -5.39 1.44 5.69
N ARG A 51 -6.30 2.17 5.03
CA ARG A 51 -5.93 3.36 4.24
C ARG A 51 -5.18 4.38 5.10
N TRP A 52 -5.75 4.77 6.24
CA TRP A 52 -5.15 5.76 7.14
C TRP A 52 -3.79 5.29 7.65
N LEU A 53 -3.67 4.01 8.00
CA LEU A 53 -2.42 3.40 8.42
C LEU A 53 -1.34 3.46 7.34
N LEU A 54 -1.67 3.11 6.10
CA LEU A 54 -0.73 3.19 4.97
C LEU A 54 -0.27 4.62 4.72
N VAL A 55 -1.19 5.59 4.74
CA VAL A 55 -0.85 7.02 4.60
C VAL A 55 0.02 7.50 5.76
N ALA A 56 -0.32 7.12 7.00
CA ALA A 56 0.43 7.48 8.20
C ALA A 56 1.86 6.92 8.19
N LEU A 57 2.06 5.71 7.69
CA LEU A 57 3.40 5.13 7.57
C LEU A 57 4.26 5.89 6.55
N ILE A 58 3.70 6.30 5.42
CA ILE A 58 4.45 7.13 4.45
C ILE A 58 4.75 8.51 5.03
N ALA A 59 3.80 9.10 5.76
CA ALA A 59 4.05 10.35 6.48
C ALA A 59 5.18 10.20 7.51
N LEU A 60 5.21 9.07 8.24
CA LEU A 60 6.26 8.77 9.21
C LEU A 60 7.64 8.65 8.55
N VAL A 61 7.73 7.97 7.39
CA VAL A 61 8.95 7.92 6.58
C VAL A 61 9.40 9.33 6.18
N GLY A 62 8.48 10.17 5.70
CA GLY A 62 8.76 11.55 5.31
C GLY A 62 9.28 12.41 6.47
N VAL A 63 8.58 12.40 7.61
CA VAL A 63 8.96 13.16 8.80
C VAL A 63 10.32 12.71 9.34
N ALA A 64 10.55 11.40 9.43
CA ALA A 64 11.85 10.87 9.87
C ALA A 64 12.98 11.24 8.89
N SER A 65 12.73 11.17 7.58
CA SER A 65 13.73 11.56 6.56
C SER A 65 14.05 13.05 6.62
N ALA A 66 13.04 13.91 6.84
CA ALA A 66 13.24 15.34 7.01
C ALA A 66 14.07 15.64 8.27
N ALA A 67 13.76 14.98 9.39
CA ALA A 67 14.52 15.14 10.62
C ALA A 67 15.99 14.70 10.46
N VAL A 68 16.26 13.60 9.75
CA VAL A 68 17.63 13.19 9.40
C VAL A 68 18.30 14.22 8.49
N ALA A 69 17.62 14.72 7.46
CA ALA A 69 18.19 15.72 6.56
C ALA A 69 18.55 17.04 7.29
N LEU A 70 17.72 17.44 8.25
CA LEU A 70 17.94 18.63 9.08
C LEU A 70 19.12 18.49 10.06
N SER A 71 19.54 17.26 10.39
CA SER A 71 20.74 17.04 11.22
C SER A 71 22.04 17.44 10.53
N GLN A 72 22.02 17.65 9.21
CA GLN A 72 23.19 18.02 8.38
C GLN A 72 24.40 17.09 8.55
N ARG A 73 24.18 15.85 9.00
CA ARG A 73 25.24 14.84 9.11
C ARG A 73 25.63 14.35 7.71
N ASP A 74 26.93 14.24 7.48
CA ASP A 74 27.48 13.62 6.28
C ASP A 74 27.35 12.10 6.34
N ILE A 75 26.23 11.57 5.79
CA ILE A 75 25.96 10.13 5.77
C ILE A 75 26.70 9.46 4.60
N PHE A 76 26.44 9.92 3.38
CA PHE A 76 27.09 9.47 2.14
C PHE A 76 26.94 10.56 1.06
N PRO A 77 27.71 10.52 -0.05
CA PRO A 77 27.59 11.51 -1.10
C PRO A 77 26.16 11.61 -1.65
N LEU A 78 25.60 12.82 -1.74
CA LEU A 78 24.22 13.08 -2.18
C LEU A 78 23.11 12.62 -1.21
N ALA A 79 23.43 12.20 0.01
CA ALA A 79 22.43 11.77 1.00
C ALA A 79 21.36 12.85 1.27
N ILE A 80 21.78 14.10 1.45
CA ILE A 80 20.88 15.24 1.71
C ILE A 80 19.90 15.42 0.54
N THR A 81 20.39 15.40 -0.70
CA THR A 81 19.57 15.53 -1.91
C THR A 81 18.57 14.36 -2.02
N ALA A 82 19.00 13.14 -1.74
CA ALA A 82 18.14 11.96 -1.77
C ALA A 82 17.05 12.01 -0.69
N LEU A 83 17.40 12.43 0.53
CA LEU A 83 16.44 12.58 1.64
C LEU A 83 15.39 13.65 1.34
N TRP A 84 15.77 14.83 0.84
CA TRP A 84 14.79 15.85 0.46
C TRP A 84 13.91 15.45 -0.71
N SER A 85 14.47 14.70 -1.67
CA SER A 85 13.69 14.11 -2.77
C SER A 85 12.65 13.13 -2.24
N LEU A 86 13.04 12.27 -1.30
CA LEU A 86 12.13 11.36 -0.60
C LEU A 86 11.04 12.12 0.18
N VAL A 87 11.40 13.19 0.90
CA VAL A 87 10.45 14.06 1.60
C VAL A 87 9.42 14.62 0.62
N GLY A 88 9.86 15.18 -0.52
CA GLY A 88 8.95 15.68 -1.55
C GLY A 88 7.96 14.62 -2.04
N LEU A 89 8.43 13.42 -2.35
CA LEU A 89 7.59 12.30 -2.76
C LEU A 89 6.57 11.90 -1.67
N THR A 90 7.01 11.84 -0.41
CA THR A 90 6.12 11.49 0.71
C THR A 90 5.03 12.54 0.92
N VAL A 91 5.35 13.83 0.78
CA VAL A 91 4.37 14.93 0.88
C VAL A 91 3.32 14.81 -0.22
N VAL A 92 3.73 14.61 -1.48
CA VAL A 92 2.81 14.42 -2.59
C VAL A 92 1.91 13.21 -2.35
N PHE A 93 2.47 12.08 -1.93
CA PHE A 93 1.70 10.88 -1.62
C PHE A 93 0.67 11.12 -0.51
N VAL A 94 1.07 11.76 0.57
CA VAL A 94 0.18 12.05 1.71
C VAL A 94 -0.95 12.97 1.27
N ILE A 95 -0.65 14.05 0.55
CA ILE A 95 -1.69 14.97 0.04
C ILE A 95 -2.71 14.21 -0.82
N ILE A 96 -2.25 13.39 -1.78
CA ILE A 96 -3.14 12.60 -2.63
C ILE A 96 -3.93 11.57 -1.78
N GLY A 97 -3.27 10.93 -0.81
CA GLY A 97 -3.85 9.95 0.10
C GLY A 97 -4.89 10.53 1.07
N LEU A 98 -4.83 11.83 1.36
CA LEU A 98 -5.81 12.53 2.20
C LEU A 98 -6.96 13.11 1.39
N THR A 99 -6.70 13.60 0.18
CA THR A 99 -7.66 14.39 -0.59
C THR A 99 -8.44 13.59 -1.65
N THR A 100 -7.87 12.49 -2.14
CA THR A 100 -8.46 11.72 -3.25
C THR A 100 -8.87 10.34 -2.80
N HIS A 101 -9.81 9.70 -3.49
CA HIS A 101 -10.08 8.26 -3.31
C HIS A 101 -9.27 7.40 -4.29
N ALA A 102 -8.08 7.82 -4.73
CA ALA A 102 -7.25 7.05 -5.65
C ALA A 102 -6.57 5.85 -4.97
N ARG A 103 -6.33 4.78 -5.75
CA ARG A 103 -5.57 3.60 -5.31
C ARG A 103 -4.08 3.82 -5.52
N ILE A 104 -3.42 4.43 -4.54
CA ILE A 104 -2.02 4.87 -4.67
C ILE A 104 -0.99 3.91 -4.05
N TRP A 105 -1.40 2.75 -3.51
CA TRP A 105 -0.54 1.89 -2.67
C TRP A 105 0.77 1.44 -3.33
N THR A 106 0.77 1.21 -4.65
CA THR A 106 2.00 0.85 -5.38
C THR A 106 3.01 1.99 -5.37
N TRP A 107 2.57 3.25 -5.43
CA TRP A 107 3.45 4.41 -5.29
C TRP A 107 4.07 4.50 -3.90
N GLY A 108 3.30 4.18 -2.86
CA GLY A 108 3.83 4.13 -1.50
C GLY A 108 4.89 3.05 -1.35
N LEU A 109 4.72 1.89 -2.02
CA LEU A 109 5.77 0.86 -2.06
C LEU A 109 7.05 1.42 -2.69
N LEU A 110 6.96 2.07 -3.86
CA LEU A 110 8.12 2.67 -4.51
C LEU A 110 8.85 3.68 -3.61
N ILE A 111 8.10 4.53 -2.90
CA ILE A 111 8.64 5.49 -1.94
C ILE A 111 9.40 4.77 -0.81
N THR A 112 8.81 3.70 -0.26
CA THR A 112 9.45 2.94 0.83
C THR A 112 10.67 2.16 0.37
N LEU A 113 10.65 1.62 -0.85
CA LEU A 113 11.84 1.00 -1.46
C LEU A 113 12.96 2.03 -1.67
N PHE A 114 12.61 3.24 -2.12
CA PHE A 114 13.58 4.32 -2.24
C PHE A 114 14.17 4.73 -0.88
N SER A 115 13.35 4.79 0.18
CA SER A 115 13.81 5.00 1.55
C SER A 115 14.74 3.87 2.04
N LEU A 116 14.43 2.62 1.73
CA LEU A 116 15.31 1.48 2.05
C LEU A 116 16.66 1.58 1.34
N LEU A 117 16.69 2.02 0.07
CA LEU A 117 17.94 2.24 -0.65
C LEU A 117 18.79 3.34 0.01
N ILE A 118 18.17 4.44 0.45
CA ILE A 118 18.87 5.49 1.21
C ILE A 118 19.42 4.92 2.52
N TYR A 119 18.64 4.12 3.23
CA TYR A 119 19.07 3.47 4.46
C TYR A 119 20.29 2.56 4.23
N LEU A 120 20.24 1.72 3.18
CA LEU A 120 21.35 0.86 2.79
C LEU A 120 22.59 1.67 2.37
N GLY A 121 22.40 2.78 1.66
CA GLY A 121 23.49 3.72 1.35
C GLY A 121 24.17 4.25 2.61
N GLY A 122 23.40 4.54 3.67
CA GLY A 122 23.96 4.94 4.94
C GLY A 122 24.74 3.84 5.67
N LEU A 123 24.34 2.57 5.53
CA LEU A 123 25.11 1.44 6.07
C LEU A 123 26.51 1.33 5.48
N LEU A 124 26.66 1.68 4.20
CA LEU A 124 27.94 1.69 3.50
C LEU A 124 28.74 2.98 3.74
N GLY A 125 28.10 4.02 4.28
CA GLY A 125 28.71 5.28 4.66
C GLY A 125 28.76 5.47 6.18
N ASN A 126 28.52 6.70 6.61
CA ASN A 126 28.51 7.11 8.01
C ASN A 126 27.07 7.26 8.54
N ALA A 127 26.30 6.17 8.51
CA ALA A 127 24.97 6.13 9.12
C ALA A 127 24.99 6.72 10.55
N PRO A 128 23.94 7.46 10.94
CA PRO A 128 23.81 8.05 12.27
C PRO A 128 23.54 6.95 13.33
N TYR A 129 24.54 6.15 13.64
CA TYR A 129 24.51 5.21 14.75
C TYR A 129 25.18 5.80 15.98
N VAL A 130 24.79 5.32 17.16
CA VAL A 130 25.39 5.76 18.44
C VAL A 130 26.89 5.52 18.43
N TRP A 131 27.35 4.39 17.89
CA TRP A 131 28.78 4.10 17.73
C TRP A 131 29.49 4.97 16.68
N ASN A 132 28.74 5.62 15.78
CA ASN A 132 29.23 6.58 14.79
C ASN A 132 29.09 8.03 15.33
N GLY A 133 28.97 8.22 16.64
CA GLY A 133 28.88 9.52 17.29
C GLY A 133 27.54 10.24 17.10
N ALA A 134 26.47 9.54 16.69
CA ALA A 134 25.13 10.10 16.65
C ALA A 134 24.48 10.09 18.05
N SER A 135 23.57 11.03 18.29
CA SER A 135 22.74 10.95 19.50
C SER A 135 21.80 9.74 19.44
N VAL A 136 21.34 9.26 20.60
CA VAL A 136 20.34 8.17 20.67
C VAL A 136 19.07 8.54 19.88
N ALA A 137 18.66 9.81 19.93
CA ALA A 137 17.50 10.30 19.19
C ALA A 137 17.72 10.24 17.67
N GLU A 138 18.87 10.69 17.18
CA GLU A 138 19.19 10.68 15.75
C GLU A 138 19.28 9.25 15.20
N ALA A 139 19.89 8.34 15.96
CA ALA A 139 19.93 6.91 15.63
C ALA A 139 18.55 6.27 15.62
N ALA A 140 17.69 6.64 16.57
CA ALA A 140 16.31 6.16 16.61
C ALA A 140 15.52 6.64 15.39
N ILE A 141 15.66 7.92 15.00
CA ILE A 141 14.99 8.48 13.82
C ILE A 141 15.47 7.79 12.54
N TRP A 142 16.77 7.53 12.42
CA TRP A 142 17.32 6.79 11.28
C TRP A 142 16.75 5.38 11.18
N ASN A 143 16.73 4.64 12.29
CA ASN A 143 16.14 3.30 12.33
C ASN A 143 14.62 3.34 12.07
N LEU A 144 13.94 4.41 12.45
CA LEU A 144 12.51 4.59 12.17
C LEU A 144 12.22 4.63 10.66
N THR A 145 13.11 5.21 9.85
CA THR A 145 12.97 5.19 8.39
C THR A 145 12.98 3.76 7.83
N LEU A 146 13.86 2.89 8.36
CA LEU A 146 13.92 1.47 8.03
C LEU A 146 12.63 0.76 8.45
N PHE A 147 12.28 0.84 9.74
CA PHE A 147 11.15 0.11 10.29
C PHE A 147 9.83 0.50 9.62
N ALA A 148 9.58 1.80 9.43
CA ALA A 148 8.37 2.28 8.76
C ALA A 148 8.28 1.78 7.31
N SER A 149 9.41 1.76 6.59
CA SER A 149 9.48 1.27 5.20
C SER A 149 9.25 -0.24 5.10
N VAL A 150 9.83 -1.02 6.01
CA VAL A 150 9.61 -2.47 6.09
C VAL A 150 8.15 -2.77 6.43
N VAL A 151 7.59 -2.11 7.44
CA VAL A 151 6.19 -2.32 7.84
C VAL A 151 5.25 -1.97 6.69
N TYR A 152 5.47 -0.85 5.98
CA TYR A 152 4.67 -0.52 4.81
C TYR A 152 4.76 -1.61 3.73
N SER A 153 5.97 -2.10 3.44
CA SER A 153 6.19 -3.15 2.43
C SER A 153 5.45 -4.45 2.80
N LEU A 154 5.47 -4.83 4.08
CA LEU A 154 4.74 -5.99 4.59
C LEU A 154 3.22 -5.79 4.48
N LEU A 155 2.71 -4.60 4.83
CA LEU A 155 1.30 -4.29 4.67
C LEU A 155 0.88 -4.26 3.20
N TYR A 156 1.70 -3.71 2.31
CA TYR A 156 1.44 -3.75 0.87
C TYR A 156 1.41 -5.19 0.34
N TRP A 157 2.34 -6.03 0.78
CA TRP A 157 2.33 -7.46 0.45
C TRP A 157 1.05 -8.13 0.94
N ALA A 158 0.66 -7.90 2.20
CA ALA A 158 -0.59 -8.44 2.77
C ALA A 158 -1.83 -7.93 2.01
N LEU A 159 -1.82 -6.67 1.58
CA LEU A 159 -2.88 -6.07 0.76
C LEU A 159 -2.94 -6.72 -0.62
N ARG A 160 -1.81 -6.96 -1.27
CA ARG A 160 -1.76 -7.63 -2.58
C ARG A 160 -2.15 -9.11 -2.47
N TYR A 161 -1.79 -9.74 -1.36
CA TYR A 161 -2.10 -11.13 -1.06
C TYR A 161 -3.58 -11.34 -0.67
N GLY A 162 -4.28 -10.27 -0.25
CA GLY A 162 -5.71 -10.31 0.09
C GLY A 162 -6.01 -10.57 1.57
N MET A 163 -5.00 -10.50 2.45
CA MET A 163 -5.17 -10.62 3.92
C MET A 163 -5.78 -9.36 4.55
N ILE A 164 -5.46 -8.20 3.98
CA ILE A 164 -6.01 -6.91 4.42
C ILE A 164 -6.65 -6.18 3.24
N VAL A 165 -7.58 -5.28 3.54
CA VAL A 165 -8.29 -4.47 2.56
C VAL A 165 -8.00 -3.00 2.84
N ALA A 166 -7.82 -2.18 1.80
CA ALA A 166 -7.63 -0.73 1.93
C ALA A 166 -8.50 0.01 0.91
N SER A 167 -9.22 1.04 1.36
CA SER A 167 -10.11 1.85 0.51
C SER A 167 -9.33 2.80 -0.40
N PRO A 168 -9.59 2.90 -1.71
CA PRO A 168 -10.62 2.18 -2.47
C PRO A 168 -10.23 0.71 -2.71
N ASP A 169 -11.20 -0.19 -2.55
CA ASP A 169 -11.02 -1.61 -2.83
C ASP A 169 -11.62 -1.98 -4.20
N GLN A 170 -10.94 -2.90 -4.90
CA GLN A 170 -11.41 -3.53 -6.14
C GLN A 170 -11.13 -5.04 -6.12
N GLN A 171 -10.83 -5.62 -4.96
CA GLN A 171 -10.41 -7.01 -4.88
C GLN A 171 -11.54 -7.99 -5.26
N ASN A 172 -12.81 -7.56 -5.21
CA ASN A 172 -14.00 -8.28 -5.71
C ASN A 172 -13.95 -9.79 -5.45
N PHE A 173 -13.45 -10.22 -4.27
CA PHE A 173 -13.32 -11.65 -3.98
C PHE A 173 -14.72 -12.27 -3.91
N THR A 174 -15.09 -13.03 -4.94
CA THR A 174 -16.25 -13.91 -4.89
C THR A 174 -15.87 -15.17 -4.10
N ASP A 175 -16.77 -15.64 -3.23
CA ASP A 175 -16.67 -16.98 -2.62
C ASP A 175 -16.82 -18.08 -3.66
#